data_AF-A0A534QDZ8-F1
#
_entry.id   AF-A0A534QDZ8-F1
#
_cell.length_a   1.000
_cell.length_b   1.000
_cell.length_c   1.000
_cell.angle_alpha   90.00
_cell.angle_beta   90.00
_cell.angle_gamma   90.00
#
_symmetry.space_group_name_H-M   'P 1'
#
loop_
_entity.id
_entity.type
_entity.pdbx_description
1 polymer ?
#
loop_
_entity_poly.entity_id
_entity_poly.type
_entity_poly.pdbx_seq_one_letter_code
_entity_poly.pdbx_strand_id
1 'polypeptide(L)'
;MGRILPHRALAAMVRGIDLALVCYMALCRVLPLPLHDYLENVVGRFTPEKRRLVIYDQLNPTHVHYHSREEAERLLTASGFVDVRLHHRRRYSWSVVGRKPESRRR
;
A
#
# COMPACT_ATOMS: atom_id res chain seq x y z
N MET A 1 16.96 -6.57 -10.98
CA MET A 1 15.61 -7.11 -11.24
C MET A 1 15.43 -8.35 -10.36
N GLY A 2 14.62 -8.25 -9.30
CA GLY A 2 14.47 -9.34 -8.32
C GLY A 2 13.81 -10.58 -8.93
N ARG A 3 14.25 -11.77 -8.55
CA ARG A 3 13.67 -13.04 -8.99
C ARG A 3 12.20 -13.07 -8.54
N ILE A 4 11.26 -13.09 -9.49
CA ILE A 4 9.82 -13.15 -9.18
C ILE A 4 9.58 -14.47 -8.42
N LEU A 5 9.11 -14.37 -7.17
CA LEU A 5 8.73 -15.55 -6.41
C LEU A 5 7.61 -16.28 -7.14
N PRO A 6 7.72 -17.60 -7.38
CA PRO A 6 6.62 -18.38 -7.92
C PRO A 6 5.36 -18.18 -7.07
N HIS A 7 4.20 -18.03 -7.70
CA HIS A 7 2.94 -17.70 -7.01
C HIS A 7 2.67 -18.61 -5.79
N ARG A 8 2.96 -19.91 -5.90
CA ARG A 8 2.79 -20.87 -4.80
C ARG A 8 3.68 -20.58 -3.60
N ALA A 9 4.94 -20.20 -3.86
CA ALA A 9 5.89 -19.86 -2.81
C ALA A 9 5.50 -18.53 -2.12
N LEU A 10 5.07 -17.54 -2.90
CA LEU A 10 4.53 -16.29 -2.38
C LEU A 10 3.28 -16.53 -1.53
N ALA A 11 2.34 -17.38 -1.99
CA ALA A 11 1.15 -17.73 -1.25
C ALA A 11 1.46 -18.45 0.08
N ALA A 12 2.48 -19.32 0.10
CA ALA A 12 2.94 -19.96 1.33
C ALA A 12 3.55 -18.94 2.31
N MET A 13 4.40 -18.04 1.80
CA MET A 13 4.98 -16.95 2.60
C MET A 13 3.91 -16.02 3.18
N VAL A 14 2.91 -15.64 2.39
CA VAL A 14 1.77 -14.83 2.82
C VAL A 14 1.02 -15.50 3.96
N ARG A 15 0.77 -16.82 3.89
CA ARG A 15 0.13 -17.57 4.98
C ARG A 15 0.99 -17.58 6.25
N GLY A 16 2.31 -17.75 6.12
CA GLY A 16 3.22 -17.70 7.26
C GLY A 16 3.24 -16.32 7.95
N ILE A 17 3.27 -15.25 7.16
CA ILE A 17 3.22 -13.88 7.68
C ILE A 17 1.86 -13.55 8.29
N ASP A 18 0.75 -13.98 7.66
CA ASP A 18 -0.60 -13.83 8.20
C ASP A 18 -0.72 -14.52 9.57
N LEU A 19 -0.17 -15.72 9.71
CA LEU A 19 -0.14 -16.43 10.99
C LEU A 19 0.67 -15.66 12.05
N ALA A 20 1.88 -15.22 11.72
CA ALA A 20 2.72 -14.44 12.64
C ALA A 20 2.03 -13.13 13.06
N LEU A 21 1.36 -12.46 12.13
CA LEU A 21 0.60 -11.23 12.37
C LEU A 21 -0.60 -11.47 13.29
N VAL A 22 -1.36 -12.55 13.09
CA VAL A 22 -2.47 -12.92 13.97
C VAL A 22 -1.98 -13.22 15.39
N CYS A 23 -0.87 -13.95 15.53
CA CYS A 23 -0.25 -14.19 16.84
C CYS A 23 0.17 -12.88 17.51
N TYR A 24 0.78 -11.97 16.75
CA TYR A 24 1.18 -10.66 17.26
C TYR A 24 -0.02 -9.80 17.67
N MET A 25 -1.10 -9.81 16.88
CA MET A 25 -2.36 -9.14 17.23
C MET A 25 -2.99 -9.72 18.51
N ALA A 26 -2.93 -11.04 18.71
CA ALA A 26 -3.40 -11.66 19.94
C ALA A 26 -2.57 -11.23 21.14
N LEU A 27 -1.24 -11.12 20.97
CA LEU A 27 -0.34 -10.64 22.00
C LEU A 27 -0.58 -9.16 22.35
N CYS A 28 -0.83 -8.31 21.34
CA CYS A 28 -1.22 -6.92 21.50
C CYS A 28 -2.46 -6.74 22.40
N ARG A 29 -3.42 -7.67 22.38
CA ARG A 29 -4.61 -7.57 23.25
C ARG A 29 -4.31 -7.71 24.75
N VAL A 30 -3.15 -8.27 25.10
CA VAL A 30 -2.75 -8.55 26.49
C VAL A 30 -1.58 -7.67 26.92
N LEU A 31 -0.71 -7.29 25.98
CA LEU A 31 0.48 -6.48 26.22
C LEU A 31 0.44 -5.17 25.42
N PRO A 32 0.87 -4.03 26.00
CA PRO A 32 0.93 -2.74 25.31
C PRO A 32 2.12 -2.69 24.32
N LEU A 33 2.05 -3.49 23.27
CA LEU A 33 3.10 -3.60 22.25
C LEU A 33 3.02 -2.45 21.23
N PRO A 34 4.15 -2.12 20.56
CA PRO A 34 4.16 -1.15 19.48
C PRO A 34 3.10 -1.45 18.41
N LEU A 35 2.51 -0.40 17.85
CA LEU A 35 1.47 -0.49 16.82
C LEU A 35 0.16 -1.15 17.26
N HIS A 36 -0.05 -1.43 18.56
CA HIS A 36 -1.31 -1.95 19.11
C HIS A 36 -2.55 -1.29 18.49
N ASP A 37 -2.66 0.03 18.59
CA ASP A 37 -3.84 0.77 18.13
C ASP A 37 -4.06 0.64 16.63
N TYR A 38 -2.98 0.60 15.84
CA TYR A 38 -3.04 0.41 14.40
C TYR A 38 -3.50 -1.01 14.06
N LEU A 39 -2.97 -2.00 14.76
CA LEU A 39 -3.33 -3.39 14.54
C LEU A 39 -4.77 -3.69 14.95
N GLU A 40 -5.26 -3.10 16.03
CA GLU A 40 -6.64 -3.27 16.46
C GLU A 40 -7.61 -2.52 15.54
N ASN A 41 -7.34 -1.23 15.26
CA ASN A 41 -8.31 -0.36 14.59
C ASN A 41 -8.21 -0.35 13.07
N VAL A 42 -7.12 -0.83 12.49
CA VAL A 42 -6.94 -0.90 11.03
C VAL A 42 -6.88 -2.34 10.56
N VAL A 43 -5.87 -3.09 11.00
CA VAL A 43 -5.63 -4.46 10.52
C VAL A 43 -6.68 -5.45 11.05
N GLY A 44 -7.13 -5.26 12.30
CA GLY A 44 -8.15 -6.09 12.96
C GLY A 44 -9.52 -6.02 12.33
N ARG A 45 -9.79 -4.99 11.52
CA ARG A 45 -11.03 -4.86 10.75
C ARG A 45 -11.01 -5.67 9.45
N PHE A 46 -9.90 -6.31 9.09
CA PHE A 46 -9.81 -7.10 7.86
C PHE A 46 -10.30 -8.52 8.08
N THR A 47 -11.08 -9.04 7.12
CA THR A 47 -11.27 -10.48 6.99
C THR A 47 -9.93 -11.16 6.72
N PRO A 48 -9.75 -12.45 7.07
CA PRO A 48 -8.51 -13.16 6.80
C PRO A 48 -8.08 -13.11 5.33
N GLU A 49 -9.03 -13.18 4.40
CA GLU A 49 -8.79 -13.06 2.97
C GLU A 49 -8.25 -11.69 2.59
N LYS A 50 -8.90 -10.61 3.07
CA LYS A 50 -8.46 -9.24 2.82
C LYS A 50 -7.07 -8.99 3.40
N ARG A 51 -6.78 -9.49 4.60
CA ARG A 51 -5.47 -9.33 5.22
C ARG A 51 -4.38 -10.05 4.42
N ARG A 52 -4.62 -11.29 4.00
CA ARG A 52 -3.70 -12.01 3.11
C ARG A 52 -3.50 -11.32 1.77
N LEU A 53 -4.55 -10.73 1.19
CA LEU A 53 -4.45 -9.96 -0.05
C LEU A 53 -3.55 -8.73 0.12
N VAL A 54 -3.72 -7.96 1.22
CA VAL A 54 -2.85 -6.82 1.53
C VAL A 54 -1.39 -7.28 1.70
N ILE A 55 -1.13 -8.37 2.43
CA ILE A 55 0.23 -8.91 2.59
C ILE A 55 0.81 -9.34 1.23
N TYR A 56 0.01 -10.04 0.42
CA TYR A 56 0.41 -10.49 -0.92
C TYR A 56 0.82 -9.30 -1.80
N ASP A 57 0.01 -8.25 -1.81
CA ASP A 57 0.26 -7.05 -2.61
C ASP A 57 1.57 -6.35 -2.21
N GLN A 58 1.83 -6.23 -0.90
CA GLN A 58 3.09 -5.66 -0.40
C GLN A 58 4.33 -6.50 -0.75
N LEU A 59 4.17 -7.81 -0.90
CA LEU A 59 5.26 -8.73 -1.20
C LEU A 59 5.44 -9.02 -2.70
N ASN A 60 4.51 -8.59 -3.55
CA ASN A 60 4.56 -8.86 -4.98
C ASN A 60 5.38 -7.79 -5.72
N PRO A 61 6.66 -8.04 -6.05
CA PRO A 61 7.55 -7.02 -6.61
C PRO A 61 7.15 -6.58 -8.03
N THR A 62 6.22 -7.30 -8.68
CA THR A 62 5.78 -6.99 -10.05
C THR A 62 4.80 -5.84 -10.12
N HIS A 63 4.16 -5.46 -9.00
CA HIS A 63 3.11 -4.43 -8.97
C HIS A 63 3.50 -3.19 -8.16
N VAL A 64 4.73 -3.16 -7.62
CA VAL A 64 5.17 -2.03 -6.80
C VAL A 64 5.79 -0.95 -7.67
N HIS A 65 4.99 0.07 -8.00
CA HIS A 65 5.46 1.28 -8.66
C HIS A 65 5.79 2.33 -7.61
N TYR A 66 7.07 2.38 -7.22
CA TYR A 66 7.59 3.51 -6.46
C TYR A 66 7.92 4.64 -7.42
N HIS A 67 7.27 5.78 -7.20
CA HIS A 67 7.56 7.01 -7.92
C HIS A 67 8.22 8.00 -6.96
N SER A 68 9.30 8.64 -7.41
CA SER A 68 9.79 9.86 -6.79
C SER A 68 8.70 10.93 -6.81
N ARG A 69 8.84 11.96 -5.98
CA ARG A 69 7.94 13.12 -5.98
C ARG A 69 7.80 13.69 -7.39
N GLU A 70 8.94 13.86 -8.06
CA GLU A 70 9.04 14.43 -9.40
C GLU A 70 8.47 13.48 -10.46
N GLU A 71 8.66 12.16 -10.30
CA GLU A 71 8.04 11.17 -11.19
C GLU A 71 6.52 11.17 -11.08
N ALA A 72 5.98 11.24 -9.87
CA ALA A 72 4.54 11.29 -9.64
C ALA A 72 3.91 12.59 -10.19
N GLU A 73 4.58 13.73 -10.03
CA GLU A 73 4.17 15.00 -10.63
C GLU A 73 4.20 14.95 -12.16
N ARG A 74 5.29 14.41 -12.73
CA ARG A 74 5.42 14.21 -14.18
C ARG A 74 4.35 13.27 -14.73
N LEU A 75 4.00 12.22 -14.00
CA LEU A 75 2.96 11.26 -14.42
C LEU A 75 1.62 11.97 -14.66
N LEU A 76 1.21 12.85 -13.74
CA LEU A 76 -0.06 13.58 -13.85
C LEU A 76 0.00 14.67 -14.92
N THR A 77 1.07 15.46 -14.94
CA THR A 77 1.22 16.55 -15.93
C THR A 77 1.35 16.03 -17.37
N ALA A 78 2.15 14.97 -17.59
CA ALA A 78 2.28 14.34 -18.90
C ALA A 78 1.00 13.66 -19.38
N SER A 79 0.12 13.25 -18.45
CA SER A 79 -1.21 12.70 -18.76
C SER A 79 -2.26 13.79 -19.04
N GLY A 80 -1.87 15.07 -19.08
CA GLY A 80 -2.74 16.19 -19.41
C GLY A 80 -3.61 16.69 -18.26
N PHE A 81 -3.35 16.26 -17.01
CA PHE A 81 -4.02 16.85 -15.86
C PHE A 81 -3.54 18.30 -15.64
N VAL A 82 -4.47 19.16 -15.22
CA VAL A 82 -4.22 20.57 -14.90
C VAL A 82 -4.33 20.81 -13.40
N ASP A 83 -3.84 21.96 -12.92
CA ASP A 83 -3.84 22.33 -11.49
C ASP A 83 -3.23 21.25 -10.58
N VAL A 84 -2.10 20.67 -10.98
CA VAL A 84 -1.43 19.61 -10.23
C VAL A 84 -0.88 20.16 -8.90
N ARG A 85 -1.24 19.51 -7.80
CA ARG A 85 -0.83 19.87 -6.43
C ARG A 85 -0.18 18.67 -5.75
N LEU A 86 0.86 18.96 -4.97
CA LEU A 86 1.58 17.97 -4.19
C LEU A 86 1.36 18.19 -2.70
N HIS A 87 1.02 17.13 -1.99
CA HIS A 87 0.82 17.13 -0.55
C HIS A 87 1.75 16.12 0.09
N HIS A 88 2.61 16.57 1.00
CA HIS A 88 3.49 15.70 1.75
C HIS A 88 2.74 15.10 2.94
N ARG A 89 2.59 13.78 2.97
CA ARG A 89 1.86 13.04 4.01
C ARG A 89 2.82 12.27 4.92
N ARG A 90 2.69 12.51 6.22
CA ARG A 90 3.38 11.78 7.32
C ARG A 90 4.91 11.70 7.19
N ARG A 91 5.54 12.66 6.52
CA ARG A 91 7.01 12.79 6.32
C ARG A 91 7.68 11.69 5.49
N TYR A 92 6.93 10.75 4.91
CA TYR A 92 7.50 9.64 4.12
C TYR A 92 6.72 9.33 2.84
N SER A 93 5.65 10.06 2.54
CA SER A 93 4.84 9.80 1.34
C SER A 93 4.35 11.09 0.70
N TRP A 94 4.28 11.12 -0.63
CA TRP A 94 3.69 12.22 -1.39
C TRP A 94 2.34 11.80 -1.97
N SER A 95 1.37 12.71 -1.93
CA SER A 95 0.11 12.59 -2.65
C SER A 95 0.09 13.66 -3.73
N VAL A 96 -0.12 13.26 -4.98
CA VAL A 96 -0.23 14.16 -6.13
C VAL A 96 -1.67 14.12 -6.62
N VAL A 97 -2.29 15.28 -6.73
CA VAL A 97 -3.69 15.43 -7.16
C VAL A 97 -3.72 16.40 -8.33
N GLY A 98 -4.43 16.03 -9.40
CA GLY A 98 -4.63 16.88 -10.57
C GLY A 98 -6.11 16.93 -10.95
N ARG A 99 -6.53 18.04 -11.56
CA ARG A 99 -7.86 18.19 -12.12
C ARG A 99 -7.85 17.70 -13.57
N LYS A 100 -8.84 16.89 -13.94
CA LYS A 100 -9.05 16.52 -15.34
C LYS A 100 -9.41 17.78 -16.13
N PRO A 101 -8.76 18.06 -17.28
CA PRO A 101 -9.12 19.22 -18.09
C PRO A 101 -10.57 19.09 -18.55
N GLU A 102 -11.31 20.20 -18.54
CA GLU A 102 -12.65 20.23 -19.14
C GLU A 102 -12.51 19.90 -20.62
N SER A 103 -13.27 18.91 -21.10
CA SER A 103 -13.24 18.56 -22.51
C SER A 103 -13.61 19.79 -23.32
N ARG A 104 -12.69 20.26 -24.17
CA ARG A 104 -13.08 21.15 -25.25
C ARG A 104 -13.95 20.30 -26.17
N ARG A 105 -15.28 20.35 -26.00
CA ARG A 105 -16.21 19.88 -27.03
C ARG A 105 -15.83 20.65 -28.29
N ARG A 106 -15.22 19.97 -29.25
CA ARG A 106 -15.09 20.41 -30.63
C ARG A 106 -16.02 19.55 -31.45
#